data_AF-A0A8S3Z0Z6-F1
#
_entry.id   AF-A0A8S3Z0Z6-F1
#
_cell.length_a   1.000
_cell.length_b   1.000
_cell.length_c   1.000
_cell.angle_alpha   90.00
_cell.angle_beta   90.00
_cell.angle_gamma   90.00
#
_symmetry.space_group_name_H-M   'P 1'
#
loop_
_entity.id
_entity.type
_entity.pdbx_description
1 polymer ?
#
loop_
_entity_poly.entity_id
_entity_poly.type
_entity_poly.pdbx_seq_one_letter_code
_entity_poly.pdbx_strand_id
1 'polypeptide(L)'
;MATAVSARHWYSWVSDYVLEDKFRWAKTPQLKDLIPLETKQGTLSPPGGKWDPRLVIGHNVGFDRSFVKEQYMIQGTELRFLDTMSMHIAICGLTSFQRLLHNASGKDSHRKEIVEHANKQKLNRRPSSDEWKKISSLNNLRDVHQLHCGGEPIEKAIKDVFVKGSMADVREQFQDLMTYCATDVQATREVFLKLWPEFIERFPHPVTLAGMLEMGTAYLPINDAWPRYIQHANSTYEELERELKKLLMALADEACILLQDEEYKNDPWLWDLDWSTSAYRLNKTGKNLDNVTDPFEKGDDNSNKFPSSLVFEEGQEALEEYKRVIRRVYSTASRVPKNPTFMPGYPLWYRELCPRPRDVDFYPGPSNISTQCRVTPKLMRLVWDGYPVHYDEKHGWGYLVPFQEELSPMEIELRSQESDPQDQHRFPLQAFLSFVQNSKPPKNCSLNGNNGEVGSPDAMDLLGRDFDARAMELEEKLPLLEAAKNKKLRRIPEHIGVGPYDVGIPGVRFYKIPHKDGDHNRVGNPLARDYLLRAEDGTLTASPDAHADRALILGRMCSYWKNNQKRIMGQMAVWLNKSELNKNITRHSDYEPEGLYGAIVPRIVTAGTITRRAVEPTWLTASNAY
;
A
#
# COMPACT_ATOMS: atom_id res chain seq x y z
N MET A 1 -17.42 -24.60 -13.52
CA MET A 1 -18.70 -25.34 -13.49
C MET A 1 -19.81 -24.35 -13.19
N ALA A 2 -21.02 -24.59 -13.64
CA ALA A 2 -22.18 -23.73 -13.39
C ALA A 2 -23.47 -24.56 -13.34
N THR A 3 -24.46 -24.07 -12.62
CA THR A 3 -25.80 -24.68 -12.53
C THR A 3 -26.85 -23.61 -12.73
N ALA A 4 -28.00 -23.99 -13.30
CA ALA A 4 -29.16 -23.13 -13.42
C ALA A 4 -30.44 -23.96 -13.31
N VAL A 5 -31.55 -23.32 -12.95
CA VAL A 5 -32.84 -23.97 -12.85
C VAL A 5 -33.91 -23.13 -13.55
N SER A 6 -34.81 -23.81 -14.25
CA SER A 6 -36.02 -23.24 -14.84
C SER A 6 -37.26 -23.84 -14.19
N ALA A 7 -38.44 -23.42 -14.63
CA ALA A 7 -39.70 -24.03 -14.19
C ALA A 7 -39.83 -25.53 -14.52
N ARG A 8 -39.03 -26.06 -15.46
CA ARG A 8 -39.17 -27.44 -15.97
C ARG A 8 -37.93 -28.31 -15.85
N HIS A 9 -36.75 -27.70 -15.80
CA HIS A 9 -35.48 -28.43 -15.89
C HIS A 9 -34.40 -27.79 -15.03
N TRP A 10 -33.49 -28.64 -14.55
CA TRP A 10 -32.17 -28.26 -14.06
C TRP A 10 -31.16 -28.34 -15.20
N TYR A 11 -30.22 -27.41 -15.18
CA TYR A 11 -29.13 -27.31 -16.13
C TYR A 11 -27.80 -27.30 -15.37
N SER A 12 -26.81 -27.95 -15.96
CA SER A 12 -25.43 -27.92 -15.49
C SER A 12 -24.50 -27.70 -16.67
N TRP A 13 -23.44 -26.95 -16.45
CA TRP A 13 -22.36 -26.75 -17.40
C TRP A 13 -21.01 -27.02 -16.74
N VAL A 14 -20.16 -27.74 -17.44
CA VAL A 14 -18.81 -28.08 -17.01
C VAL A 14 -17.85 -27.62 -18.08
N SER A 15 -16.75 -26.99 -17.66
CA SER A 15 -15.70 -26.55 -18.57
C SER A 15 -14.86 -27.74 -19.00
N ASP A 16 -14.41 -27.74 -20.25
CA ASP A 16 -13.46 -28.72 -20.77
C ASP A 16 -12.17 -28.78 -19.93
N TYR A 17 -11.83 -27.70 -19.21
CA TYR A 17 -10.70 -27.65 -18.27
C TYR A 17 -10.82 -28.66 -17.13
N VAL A 18 -12.04 -28.96 -16.70
CA VAL A 18 -12.30 -29.96 -15.67
C VAL A 18 -12.32 -31.36 -16.27
N LEU A 19 -12.78 -31.51 -17.52
CA LEU A 19 -12.99 -32.81 -18.16
C LEU A 19 -11.71 -33.39 -18.78
N GLU A 20 -10.84 -32.55 -19.30
CA GLU A 20 -9.67 -32.96 -20.07
C GLU A 20 -8.37 -32.65 -19.31
N ASP A 21 -7.35 -33.49 -19.51
CA ASP A 21 -5.98 -33.16 -19.09
C ASP A 21 -5.18 -32.69 -20.30
N LYS A 22 -4.99 -31.38 -20.40
CA LYS A 22 -4.10 -30.77 -21.40
C LYS A 22 -2.79 -30.38 -20.77
N PHE A 23 -1.71 -30.56 -21.53
CA PHE A 23 -0.36 -30.18 -21.11
C PHE A 23 -0.25 -28.67 -20.81
N ARG A 24 -0.97 -27.84 -21.57
CA ARG A 24 -1.08 -26.39 -21.33
C ARG A 24 -2.48 -25.90 -21.66
N TRP A 25 -3.00 -25.07 -20.76
CA TRP A 25 -4.21 -24.31 -20.97
C TRP A 25 -3.89 -22.86 -21.36
N ALA A 26 -4.84 -22.21 -22.02
CA ALA A 26 -4.72 -20.78 -22.32
C ALA A 26 -4.73 -20.00 -21.00
N LYS A 27 -3.85 -18.99 -20.87
CA LYS A 27 -3.83 -18.11 -19.70
C LYS A 27 -5.05 -17.20 -19.63
N THR A 28 -5.63 -16.88 -20.79
CA THR A 28 -6.80 -16.03 -20.93
C THR A 28 -7.98 -16.84 -21.47
N PRO A 29 -9.19 -16.62 -20.95
CA PRO A 29 -10.38 -17.32 -21.44
C PRO A 29 -10.71 -16.90 -22.86
N GLN A 30 -11.01 -17.88 -23.71
CA GLN A 30 -11.52 -17.66 -25.06
C GLN A 30 -13.03 -17.77 -25.08
N LEU A 31 -13.67 -17.23 -26.13
CA LEU A 31 -15.12 -17.27 -26.28
C LEU A 31 -15.71 -18.70 -26.20
N LYS A 32 -14.96 -19.70 -26.67
CA LYS A 32 -15.34 -21.13 -26.61
C LYS A 32 -15.32 -21.72 -25.19
N ASP A 33 -14.54 -21.13 -24.28
CA ASP A 33 -14.39 -21.59 -22.90
C ASP A 33 -15.53 -21.07 -22.01
N LEU A 34 -16.34 -20.14 -22.53
CA LEU A 34 -17.47 -19.50 -21.83
C LEU A 34 -18.76 -20.30 -21.99
N ILE A 35 -19.71 -20.05 -21.08
CA ILE A 35 -21.00 -20.75 -21.01
C ILE A 35 -21.88 -20.29 -22.19
N PRO A 36 -22.25 -21.19 -23.12
CA PRO A 36 -23.20 -20.86 -24.18
C PRO A 36 -24.63 -20.99 -23.62
N LEU A 37 -25.24 -19.86 -23.25
CA LEU A 37 -26.56 -19.87 -22.61
C LEU A 37 -27.71 -19.72 -23.61
N GLU A 38 -27.46 -19.00 -24.70
CA GLU A 38 -28.48 -18.68 -25.72
C GLU A 38 -28.17 -19.33 -27.08
N THR A 39 -26.92 -19.73 -27.31
CA THR A 39 -26.47 -20.39 -28.54
C THR A 39 -26.13 -21.88 -28.31
N LYS A 40 -26.10 -22.67 -29.39
CA LYS A 40 -25.53 -24.02 -29.32
C LYS A 40 -24.01 -23.92 -29.23
N GLN A 41 -23.37 -24.93 -28.62
CA GLN A 41 -21.91 -25.02 -28.55
C GLN A 41 -21.30 -24.90 -29.95
N GLY A 42 -20.30 -24.02 -30.09
CA GLY A 42 -19.65 -23.73 -31.38
C GLY A 42 -20.41 -22.83 -32.36
N THR A 43 -21.65 -22.41 -32.06
CA THR A 43 -22.44 -21.53 -32.94
C THR A 43 -22.51 -20.10 -32.40
N LEU A 44 -22.61 -19.09 -33.28
CA LEU A 44 -22.70 -17.68 -32.86
C LEU A 44 -24.11 -17.09 -33.02
N SER A 45 -24.98 -17.80 -33.74
CA SER A 45 -26.35 -17.37 -33.99
C SER A 45 -27.31 -18.08 -33.04
N PRO A 46 -28.40 -17.41 -32.63
CA PRO A 46 -29.42 -18.04 -31.82
C PRO A 46 -30.14 -19.15 -32.62
N PRO A 47 -30.65 -20.20 -31.93
CA PRO A 47 -31.51 -21.19 -32.55
C PRO A 47 -32.70 -20.51 -33.25
N GLY A 48 -32.85 -20.70 -34.56
CA GLY A 48 -33.93 -20.06 -35.33
C GLY A 48 -33.65 -18.62 -35.77
N GLY A 49 -32.46 -18.07 -35.54
CA GLY A 49 -32.02 -16.78 -36.08
C GLY A 49 -32.60 -15.54 -35.40
N LYS A 50 -33.40 -15.70 -34.34
CA LYS A 50 -33.95 -14.62 -33.52
C LYS A 50 -33.58 -14.82 -32.06
N TRP A 51 -33.21 -13.74 -31.37
CA TRP A 51 -33.01 -13.75 -29.93
C TRP A 51 -34.37 -13.76 -29.21
N ASP A 52 -34.49 -14.58 -28.17
CA ASP A 52 -35.70 -14.60 -27.33
C ASP A 52 -35.46 -13.74 -26.08
N PRO A 53 -36.41 -12.89 -25.67
CA PRO A 53 -36.32 -12.18 -24.40
C PRO A 53 -36.26 -13.16 -23.23
N ARG A 54 -35.20 -13.07 -22.41
CA ARG A 54 -35.00 -13.94 -21.24
C ARG A 54 -34.45 -13.14 -20.08
N LEU A 55 -34.79 -13.57 -18.86
CA LEU A 55 -34.30 -12.98 -17.62
C LEU A 55 -33.56 -14.04 -16.81
N VAL A 56 -32.30 -13.76 -16.47
CA VAL A 56 -31.50 -14.56 -15.54
C VAL A 56 -31.48 -13.85 -14.20
N ILE A 57 -31.84 -14.58 -13.15
CA ILE A 57 -31.81 -14.09 -11.78
C ILE A 57 -30.65 -14.78 -11.08
N GLY A 58 -29.78 -13.99 -10.45
CA GLY A 58 -28.63 -14.50 -9.71
C GLY A 58 -28.37 -13.70 -8.44
N HIS A 59 -27.37 -14.13 -7.68
CA HIS A 59 -26.87 -13.40 -6.52
C HIS A 59 -25.44 -12.95 -6.78
N ASN A 60 -25.19 -11.64 -6.81
CA ASN A 60 -24.00 -11.05 -7.41
C ASN A 60 -23.83 -11.46 -8.88
N VAL A 61 -24.94 -11.44 -9.62
CA VAL A 61 -25.08 -12.00 -10.98
C VAL A 61 -24.10 -11.41 -12.01
N GLY A 62 -23.55 -10.21 -11.75
CA GLY A 62 -22.51 -9.62 -12.59
C GLY A 62 -21.28 -10.52 -12.73
N PHE A 63 -20.97 -11.32 -11.71
CA PHE A 63 -19.93 -12.34 -11.79
C PHE A 63 -20.31 -13.44 -12.80
N ASP A 64 -21.48 -14.05 -12.67
CA ASP A 64 -21.95 -15.11 -13.56
C ASP A 64 -22.09 -14.62 -15.01
N ARG A 65 -22.63 -13.41 -15.19
CA ARG A 65 -22.74 -12.72 -16.49
C ARG A 65 -21.40 -12.66 -17.21
N SER A 66 -20.30 -12.38 -16.49
CA SER A 66 -18.98 -12.33 -17.12
C SER A 66 -18.54 -13.66 -17.72
N PHE A 67 -19.12 -14.80 -17.32
CA PHE A 67 -18.81 -16.11 -17.91
C PHE A 67 -19.81 -16.56 -18.99
N VAL A 68 -20.78 -15.73 -19.36
CA VAL A 68 -21.75 -16.03 -20.43
C VAL A 68 -21.18 -15.57 -21.77
N LYS A 69 -21.07 -16.52 -22.70
CA LYS A 69 -20.46 -16.33 -24.01
C LYS A 69 -21.09 -15.17 -24.80
N GLU A 70 -22.41 -15.14 -24.88
CA GLU A 70 -23.14 -14.19 -25.72
C GLU A 70 -23.03 -12.74 -25.24
N GLN A 71 -22.63 -12.52 -23.99
CA GLN A 71 -22.45 -11.18 -23.42
C GLN A 71 -21.22 -10.45 -23.96
N TYR A 72 -20.35 -11.15 -24.70
CA TYR A 72 -19.20 -10.58 -25.39
C TYR A 72 -19.52 -10.21 -26.85
N MET A 73 -20.72 -10.52 -27.36
CA MET A 73 -21.15 -10.18 -28.71
C MET A 73 -21.52 -8.70 -28.81
N ILE A 74 -21.02 -8.02 -29.85
CA ILE A 74 -21.19 -6.58 -30.05
C ILE A 74 -22.65 -6.19 -30.31
N GLN A 75 -23.43 -7.04 -30.98
CA GLN A 75 -24.83 -6.75 -31.29
C GLN A 75 -25.74 -6.80 -30.05
N GLY A 76 -25.24 -7.36 -28.94
CA GLY A 76 -26.03 -7.65 -27.75
C GLY A 76 -27.08 -8.74 -27.98
N THR A 77 -27.62 -9.24 -26.88
CA THR A 77 -28.76 -10.16 -26.88
C THR A 77 -29.95 -9.56 -26.14
N GLU A 78 -31.11 -10.24 -26.21
CA GLU A 78 -32.31 -9.87 -25.46
C GLU A 78 -32.31 -10.46 -24.04
N LEU A 79 -31.21 -11.08 -23.62
CA LEU A 79 -31.00 -11.54 -22.25
C LEU A 79 -30.75 -10.34 -21.32
N ARG A 80 -31.40 -10.37 -20.15
CA ARG A 80 -31.14 -9.42 -19.07
C ARG A 80 -30.84 -10.18 -17.78
N PHE A 81 -30.15 -9.50 -16.87
CA PHE A 81 -29.74 -10.06 -15.58
C PHE A 81 -30.33 -9.24 -14.45
N LEU A 82 -30.90 -9.92 -13.46
CA LEU A 82 -31.42 -9.32 -12.25
C LEU A 82 -30.66 -9.87 -11.04
N ASP A 83 -30.19 -8.96 -10.21
CA ASP A 83 -29.33 -9.29 -9.07
C ASP A 83 -30.09 -9.21 -7.74
N THR A 84 -30.25 -10.36 -7.10
CA THR A 84 -30.86 -10.46 -5.76
C THR A 84 -30.03 -9.75 -4.69
N MET A 85 -28.70 -9.67 -4.86
CA MET A 85 -27.83 -8.91 -3.94
C MET A 85 -28.14 -7.42 -4.03
N SER A 86 -28.26 -6.88 -5.25
CA SER A 86 -28.66 -5.49 -5.50
C SER A 86 -30.06 -5.17 -4.94
N MET A 87 -31.04 -6.07 -5.14
CA MET A 87 -32.38 -5.92 -4.55
C MET A 87 -32.32 -5.87 -3.02
N HIS A 88 -31.59 -6.80 -2.40
CA HIS A 88 -31.39 -6.83 -0.96
C HIS A 88 -30.76 -5.53 -0.44
N ILE A 89 -29.71 -5.03 -1.09
CA ILE A 89 -29.05 -3.78 -0.68
C ILE A 89 -30.01 -2.58 -0.80
N ALA A 90 -30.86 -2.56 -1.82
CA ALA A 90 -31.83 -1.49 -2.02
C ALA A 90 -32.92 -1.45 -0.93
N ILE A 91 -33.32 -2.61 -0.39
CA ILE A 91 -34.39 -2.73 0.62
C ILE A 91 -33.82 -2.69 2.04
N CYS A 92 -32.83 -3.56 2.31
CA CYS A 92 -32.30 -3.87 3.63
C CYS A 92 -30.83 -3.48 3.79
N GLY A 93 -30.26 -2.63 2.92
CA GLY A 93 -28.82 -2.35 2.92
C GLY A 93 -28.30 -1.66 4.20
N LEU A 94 -27.14 -2.10 4.68
CA LEU A 94 -26.44 -1.49 5.80
C LEU A 94 -25.54 -0.32 5.37
N THR A 95 -25.55 0.77 6.15
CA THR A 95 -24.53 1.83 6.10
C THR A 95 -23.14 1.29 6.45
N SER A 96 -22.08 2.01 6.05
CA SER A 96 -20.69 1.62 6.38
C SER A 96 -20.48 1.43 7.89
N PHE A 97 -21.03 2.34 8.71
CA PHE A 97 -20.91 2.24 10.16
C PHE A 97 -21.71 1.07 10.75
N GLN A 98 -22.94 0.82 10.27
CA GLN A 98 -23.70 -0.36 10.71
C GLN A 98 -23.02 -1.68 10.33
N ARG A 99 -22.37 -1.76 9.16
CA ARG A 99 -21.57 -2.94 8.79
C ARG A 99 -20.42 -3.18 9.77
N LEU A 100 -19.76 -2.10 10.23
CA LEU A 100 -18.72 -2.17 11.26
C LEU A 100 -19.29 -2.72 12.58
N LEU A 101 -20.43 -2.21 13.03
CA LEU A 101 -21.11 -2.69 14.23
C LEU A 101 -21.55 -4.15 14.09
N HIS A 102 -22.03 -4.56 12.91
CA HIS A 102 -22.44 -5.93 12.63
C HIS A 102 -21.24 -6.89 12.70
N ASN A 103 -20.11 -6.53 12.10
CA ASN A 103 -18.89 -7.34 12.11
C ASN A 103 -18.22 -7.44 13.48
N ALA A 104 -18.38 -6.42 14.32
CA ALA A 104 -17.88 -6.41 15.69
C ALA A 104 -18.85 -7.08 16.68
N SER A 105 -20.06 -7.43 16.26
CA SER A 105 -21.07 -8.01 17.14
C SER A 105 -20.57 -9.33 17.75
N GLY A 106 -20.53 -9.40 19.07
CA GLY A 106 -20.07 -10.59 19.81
C GLY A 106 -18.54 -10.70 19.99
N LYS A 107 -17.76 -9.69 19.58
CA LYS A 107 -16.32 -9.61 19.85
C LYS A 107 -15.96 -8.23 20.41
N ASP A 108 -15.08 -8.19 21.41
CA ASP A 108 -14.52 -6.92 21.86
C ASP A 108 -13.71 -6.31 20.72
N SER A 109 -14.18 -5.17 20.21
CA SER A 109 -13.51 -4.44 19.15
C SER A 109 -12.77 -3.25 19.74
N HIS A 110 -11.46 -3.18 19.48
CA HIS A 110 -10.65 -2.01 19.83
C HIS A 110 -10.82 -0.84 18.86
N ARG A 111 -11.70 -0.94 17.85
CA ARG A 111 -11.97 0.15 16.92
C ARG A 111 -12.67 1.30 17.62
N LYS A 112 -12.06 2.48 17.55
CA LYS A 112 -12.48 3.68 18.26
C LYS A 112 -13.94 4.07 18.01
N GLU A 113 -14.41 4.03 16.76
CA GLU A 113 -15.79 4.39 16.40
C GLU A 113 -16.83 3.53 17.13
N ILE A 114 -16.53 2.24 17.33
CA ILE A 114 -17.41 1.27 18.00
C ILE A 114 -17.40 1.51 19.50
N VAL A 115 -16.21 1.76 20.08
CA VAL A 115 -16.03 2.08 21.50
C VAL A 115 -16.70 3.41 21.85
N GLU A 116 -16.50 4.45 21.04
CA GLU A 116 -17.15 5.76 21.23
C GLU A 116 -18.66 5.65 21.14
N HIS A 117 -19.19 4.88 20.18
CA HIS A 117 -20.61 4.64 20.06
C HIS A 117 -21.17 3.89 21.28
N ALA A 118 -20.48 2.84 21.75
CA ALA A 118 -20.85 2.12 22.97
C ALA A 118 -20.82 3.03 24.21
N ASN A 119 -19.79 3.89 24.33
CA ASN A 119 -19.68 4.85 25.43
C ASN A 119 -20.76 5.93 25.38
N LYS A 120 -21.10 6.46 24.19
CA LYS A 120 -22.21 7.41 23.99
C LYS A 120 -23.55 6.78 24.33
N GLN A 121 -23.78 5.51 23.98
CA GLN A 121 -25.00 4.79 24.37
C GLN A 121 -25.11 4.64 25.89
N LYS A 122 -24.02 4.25 26.56
CA LYS A 122 -23.93 4.16 28.03
C LYS A 122 -24.21 5.51 28.70
N LEU A 123 -23.60 6.58 28.19
CA LEU A 123 -23.77 7.94 28.72
C LEU A 123 -25.21 8.42 28.60
N ASN A 124 -25.86 8.16 27.47
CA ASN A 124 -27.23 8.60 27.19
C ASN A 124 -28.31 7.68 27.77
N ARG A 125 -27.95 6.62 28.52
CA ARG A 125 -28.86 5.58 29.03
C ARG A 125 -29.83 5.04 27.97
N ARG A 126 -29.41 5.03 26.71
CA ARG A 126 -30.21 4.47 25.62
C ARG A 126 -29.94 2.96 25.56
N PRO A 127 -30.97 2.11 25.54
CA PRO A 127 -30.75 0.71 25.26
C PRO A 127 -30.07 0.57 23.89
N SER A 128 -29.09 -0.33 23.79
CA SER A 128 -28.50 -0.68 22.49
C SER A 128 -29.62 -1.25 21.62
N SER A 129 -30.13 -0.44 20.70
CA SER A 129 -31.10 -0.90 19.71
C SER A 129 -30.33 -1.75 18.69
N ASP A 130 -30.28 -3.06 18.95
CA ASP A 130 -29.87 -4.08 17.99
C ASP A 130 -31.04 -4.50 17.08
N GLU A 131 -32.14 -3.76 17.11
CA GLU A 131 -33.38 -4.08 16.38
C GLU A 131 -33.18 -3.99 14.87
N TRP A 132 -32.36 -3.05 14.40
CA TRP A 132 -31.99 -2.97 12.98
C TRP A 132 -31.21 -4.19 12.48
N LYS A 133 -30.53 -4.95 13.36
CA LYS A 133 -29.85 -6.20 12.99
C LYS A 133 -30.83 -7.34 12.68
N LYS A 134 -32.08 -7.23 13.12
CA LYS A 134 -33.13 -8.23 12.82
C LYS A 134 -33.70 -8.08 11.42
N ILE A 135 -33.60 -6.88 10.83
CA ILE A 135 -34.21 -6.53 9.54
C ILE A 135 -33.17 -6.32 8.43
N SER A 136 -31.90 -6.59 8.71
CA SER A 136 -30.80 -6.32 7.80
C SER A 136 -29.63 -7.27 8.04
N SER A 137 -28.85 -7.54 6.99
CA SER A 137 -27.74 -8.48 7.00
C SER A 137 -26.56 -7.96 6.18
N LEU A 138 -25.46 -8.71 6.18
CA LEU A 138 -24.43 -8.54 5.16
C LEU A 138 -24.93 -9.06 3.81
N ASN A 139 -24.21 -8.71 2.75
CA ASN A 139 -24.68 -8.89 1.37
C ASN A 139 -24.35 -10.26 0.77
N ASN A 140 -23.73 -11.19 1.51
CA ASN A 140 -23.41 -12.50 0.94
C ASN A 140 -24.65 -13.42 0.97
N LEU A 141 -24.73 -14.35 0.03
CA LEU A 141 -25.92 -15.20 -0.16
C LEU A 141 -26.37 -15.89 1.12
N ARG A 142 -25.42 -16.44 1.91
CA ARG A 142 -25.72 -17.08 3.18
C ARG A 142 -26.45 -16.14 4.14
N ASP A 143 -25.90 -14.95 4.38
CA ASP A 143 -26.48 -14.01 5.35
C ASP A 143 -27.82 -13.46 4.86
N VAL A 144 -27.97 -13.24 3.54
CA VAL A 144 -29.22 -12.81 2.92
C VAL A 144 -30.29 -13.91 2.98
N HIS A 145 -29.92 -15.17 2.71
CA HIS A 145 -30.81 -16.33 2.80
C HIS A 145 -31.28 -16.54 4.25
N GLN A 146 -30.36 -16.45 5.21
CA GLN A 146 -30.68 -16.54 6.63
C GLN A 146 -31.69 -15.46 7.07
N LEU A 147 -31.55 -14.23 6.57
CA LEU A 147 -32.43 -13.12 6.91
C LEU A 147 -33.84 -13.30 6.33
N HIS A 148 -33.96 -13.67 5.06
CA HIS A 148 -35.23 -13.65 4.32
C HIS A 148 -35.99 -14.99 4.36
N CYS A 149 -35.25 -16.09 4.33
CA CYS A 149 -35.82 -17.45 4.27
C CYS A 149 -35.76 -18.17 5.62
N GLY A 150 -34.80 -17.81 6.47
CA GLY A 150 -34.47 -18.59 7.67
C GLY A 150 -33.87 -19.97 7.33
N GLY A 151 -33.75 -20.84 8.34
CA GLY A 151 -33.21 -22.19 8.17
C GLY A 151 -31.73 -22.34 8.55
N GLU A 152 -31.15 -23.49 8.19
CA GLU A 152 -29.76 -23.83 8.47
C GLU A 152 -28.79 -23.02 7.58
N PRO A 153 -27.67 -22.53 8.12
CA PRO A 153 -26.72 -21.75 7.34
C PRO A 153 -26.06 -22.57 6.22
N ILE A 154 -26.09 -22.06 4.99
CA ILE A 154 -25.40 -22.64 3.83
C ILE A 154 -23.91 -22.84 4.13
N GLU A 155 -23.36 -24.04 4.04
CA GLU A 155 -21.97 -24.36 4.42
C GLU A 155 -20.91 -23.59 3.60
N LYS A 156 -19.80 -23.20 4.27
CA LYS A 156 -18.74 -22.36 3.67
C LYS A 156 -17.55 -23.17 3.17
N ALA A 157 -17.32 -24.35 3.73
CA ALA A 157 -16.06 -25.07 3.59
C ALA A 157 -15.81 -25.59 2.16
N ILE A 158 -16.87 -26.06 1.48
CA ILE A 158 -16.77 -26.65 0.13
C ILE A 158 -16.34 -25.62 -0.92
N LYS A 159 -16.71 -24.34 -0.74
CA LYS A 159 -16.34 -23.25 -1.66
C LYS A 159 -14.83 -22.99 -1.73
N ASP A 160 -14.10 -23.22 -0.64
CA ASP A 160 -12.66 -22.91 -0.57
C ASP A 160 -11.84 -23.75 -1.57
N VAL A 161 -12.36 -24.92 -1.99
CA VAL A 161 -11.75 -25.77 -3.02
C VAL A 161 -11.63 -25.03 -4.35
N PHE A 162 -12.62 -24.21 -4.74
CA PHE A 162 -12.53 -23.41 -5.97
C PHE A 162 -11.50 -22.27 -5.91
N VAL A 163 -11.12 -21.83 -4.71
CA VAL A 163 -10.26 -20.65 -4.52
C VAL A 163 -8.81 -21.07 -4.26
N LYS A 164 -8.61 -22.13 -3.47
CA LYS A 164 -7.30 -22.56 -2.99
C LYS A 164 -6.90 -23.94 -3.53
N GLY A 165 -7.87 -24.74 -3.98
CA GLY A 165 -7.63 -26.10 -4.46
C GLY A 165 -7.03 -26.14 -5.86
N SER A 166 -6.47 -27.31 -6.18
CA SER A 166 -5.97 -27.64 -7.52
C SER A 166 -7.10 -28.11 -8.44
N MET A 167 -6.83 -28.19 -9.74
CA MET A 167 -7.80 -28.78 -10.70
C MET A 167 -8.04 -30.27 -10.41
N ALA A 168 -7.08 -30.98 -9.82
CA ALA A 168 -7.25 -32.37 -9.41
C ALA A 168 -8.25 -32.48 -8.26
N ASP A 169 -8.16 -31.58 -7.27
CA ASP A 169 -9.07 -31.53 -6.12
C ASP A 169 -10.52 -31.27 -6.59
N VAL A 170 -10.70 -30.39 -7.59
CA VAL A 170 -12.00 -30.11 -8.20
C VAL A 170 -12.59 -31.34 -8.89
N ARG A 171 -11.76 -32.18 -9.51
CA ARG A 171 -12.20 -33.43 -10.16
C ARG A 171 -12.54 -34.50 -9.13
N GLU A 172 -11.75 -34.62 -8.07
CA GLU A 172 -11.98 -35.57 -6.99
C GLU A 172 -13.30 -35.28 -6.26
N GLN A 173 -13.57 -34.01 -5.96
CA GLN A 173 -14.77 -33.56 -5.24
C GLN A 173 -15.87 -33.05 -6.18
N PHE A 174 -15.86 -33.46 -7.45
CA PHE A 174 -16.75 -32.91 -8.48
C PHE A 174 -18.24 -32.94 -8.08
N GLN A 175 -18.71 -34.06 -7.55
CA GLN A 175 -20.12 -34.25 -7.23
C GLN A 175 -20.58 -33.36 -6.07
N ASP A 176 -19.75 -33.21 -5.05
CA ASP A 176 -20.02 -32.34 -3.90
C ASP A 176 -20.03 -30.88 -4.33
N LEU A 177 -19.09 -30.49 -5.19
CA LEU A 177 -18.99 -29.14 -5.74
C LEU A 177 -20.18 -28.80 -6.66
N MET A 178 -20.64 -29.74 -7.48
CA MET A 178 -21.85 -29.55 -8.31
C MET A 178 -23.12 -29.45 -7.46
N THR A 179 -23.22 -30.25 -6.40
CA THR A 179 -24.32 -30.18 -5.43
C THR A 179 -24.32 -28.85 -4.70
N TYR A 180 -23.14 -28.36 -4.31
CA TYR A 180 -22.96 -27.03 -3.74
C TYR A 180 -23.45 -25.93 -4.70
N CYS A 181 -23.07 -25.97 -5.98
CA CYS A 181 -23.56 -25.00 -6.97
C CYS A 181 -25.09 -25.05 -7.12
N ALA A 182 -25.68 -26.25 -7.15
CA ALA A 182 -27.14 -26.41 -7.25
C ALA A 182 -27.86 -25.86 -6.01
N THR A 183 -27.30 -26.07 -4.82
CA THR A 183 -27.83 -25.56 -3.55
C THR A 183 -27.78 -24.03 -3.50
N ASP A 184 -26.71 -23.41 -3.98
CA ASP A 184 -26.60 -21.95 -4.10
C ASP A 184 -27.68 -21.37 -5.05
N VAL A 185 -27.97 -22.06 -6.17
CA VAL A 185 -29.06 -21.69 -7.09
C VAL A 185 -30.43 -21.83 -6.41
N GLN A 186 -30.64 -22.91 -5.66
CA GLN A 186 -31.88 -23.09 -4.90
C GLN A 186 -32.08 -21.97 -3.87
N ALA A 187 -31.07 -21.68 -3.06
CA ALA A 187 -31.10 -20.60 -2.07
C ALA A 187 -31.37 -19.24 -2.72
N THR A 188 -30.75 -18.97 -3.87
CA THR A 188 -30.97 -17.73 -4.64
C THR A 188 -32.43 -17.61 -5.10
N ARG A 189 -33.04 -18.71 -5.56
CA ARG A 189 -34.46 -18.74 -5.93
C ARG A 189 -35.36 -18.48 -4.73
N GLU A 190 -35.10 -19.11 -3.58
CA GLU A 190 -35.87 -18.91 -2.35
C GLU A 190 -35.81 -17.44 -1.90
N VAL A 191 -34.61 -16.86 -1.90
CA VAL A 191 -34.39 -15.44 -1.59
C VAL A 191 -35.16 -14.54 -2.56
N PHE A 192 -35.09 -14.81 -3.87
CA PHE A 192 -35.81 -14.01 -4.87
C PHE A 192 -37.33 -14.04 -4.65
N LEU A 193 -37.90 -15.20 -4.33
CA LEU A 193 -39.34 -15.34 -4.08
C LEU A 193 -39.83 -14.49 -2.89
N LYS A 194 -38.97 -14.23 -1.90
CA LYS A 194 -39.26 -13.35 -0.77
C LYS A 194 -39.00 -11.87 -1.09
N LEU A 195 -37.87 -11.58 -1.73
CA LEU A 195 -37.45 -10.20 -2.02
C LEU A 195 -38.27 -9.53 -3.13
N TRP A 196 -38.75 -10.27 -4.13
CA TRP A 196 -39.40 -9.69 -5.31
C TRP A 196 -40.69 -8.91 -4.99
N PRO A 197 -41.63 -9.45 -4.19
CA PRO A 197 -42.82 -8.70 -3.78
C PRO A 197 -42.46 -7.41 -3.03
N GLU A 198 -41.55 -7.49 -2.05
CA GLU A 198 -41.10 -6.33 -1.26
C GLU A 198 -40.42 -5.27 -2.14
N PHE A 199 -39.62 -5.70 -3.11
CA PHE A 199 -38.95 -4.81 -4.04
C PHE A 199 -39.94 -4.01 -4.87
N ILE A 200 -40.97 -4.67 -5.41
CA ILE A 200 -41.99 -4.01 -6.24
C ILE A 200 -42.90 -3.11 -5.41
N GLU A 201 -43.25 -3.51 -4.18
CA GLU A 201 -43.99 -2.65 -3.27
C GLU A 201 -43.20 -1.39 -2.92
N ARG A 202 -41.90 -1.53 -2.64
CA ARG A 202 -41.03 -0.41 -2.28
C ARG A 202 -40.68 0.49 -3.46
N PHE A 203 -40.55 -0.09 -4.66
CA PHE A 203 -40.13 0.57 -5.88
C PHE A 203 -41.09 0.26 -7.04
N PRO A 204 -42.33 0.79 -7.00
CA PRO A 204 -43.38 0.42 -7.96
C PRO A 204 -43.15 0.99 -9.37
N HIS A 205 -42.26 1.98 -9.51
CA HIS A 205 -42.03 2.65 -10.79
C HIS A 205 -41.21 1.76 -11.74
N PRO A 206 -41.70 1.44 -12.94
CA PRO A 206 -41.06 0.48 -13.84
C PRO A 206 -39.66 0.91 -14.30
N VAL A 207 -39.38 2.22 -14.32
CA VAL A 207 -38.05 2.74 -14.66
C VAL A 207 -36.97 2.28 -13.68
N THR A 208 -37.29 2.01 -12.41
CA THR A 208 -36.29 1.47 -11.47
C THR A 208 -35.81 0.09 -11.92
N LEU A 209 -36.74 -0.78 -12.28
CA LEU A 209 -36.41 -2.11 -12.82
C LEU A 209 -35.69 -1.99 -14.16
N ALA A 210 -36.23 -1.21 -15.10
CA ALA A 210 -35.62 -1.03 -16.42
C ALA A 210 -34.18 -0.49 -16.32
N GLY A 211 -33.95 0.50 -15.44
CA GLY A 211 -32.63 1.05 -15.19
C GLY A 211 -31.67 0.03 -14.60
N MET A 212 -32.12 -0.83 -13.67
CA MET A 212 -31.30 -1.92 -13.14
C MET A 212 -30.93 -2.93 -14.22
N LEU A 213 -31.88 -3.33 -15.08
CA LEU A 213 -31.62 -4.28 -16.15
C LEU A 213 -30.64 -3.72 -17.20
N GLU A 214 -30.77 -2.45 -17.57
CA GLU A 214 -29.87 -1.79 -18.53
C GLU A 214 -28.50 -1.44 -17.93
N MET A 215 -28.39 -1.10 -16.65
CA MET A 215 -27.07 -0.96 -16.02
C MET A 215 -26.31 -2.30 -16.00
N GLY A 216 -27.02 -3.42 -15.92
CA GLY A 216 -26.45 -4.76 -15.94
C GLY A 216 -25.87 -5.18 -17.29
N THR A 217 -26.19 -4.50 -18.39
CA THR A 217 -25.73 -4.84 -19.75
C THR A 217 -24.46 -4.12 -20.17
N ALA A 218 -23.81 -3.38 -19.27
CA ALA A 218 -22.58 -2.65 -19.54
C ALA A 218 -21.52 -3.50 -20.27
N TYR A 219 -20.84 -2.87 -21.21
CA TYR A 219 -19.90 -3.50 -22.14
C TYR A 219 -18.74 -2.55 -22.40
N LEU A 220 -17.50 -3.04 -22.27
CA LEU A 220 -16.30 -2.24 -22.49
C LEU A 220 -15.53 -2.82 -23.68
N PRO A 221 -15.63 -2.20 -24.88
CA PRO A 221 -14.87 -2.65 -26.03
C PRO A 221 -13.37 -2.43 -25.81
N ILE A 222 -12.56 -3.39 -26.21
CA ILE A 222 -11.09 -3.31 -26.16
C ILE A 222 -10.50 -3.75 -27.50
N ASN A 223 -9.31 -3.24 -27.80
CA ASN A 223 -8.52 -3.60 -28.96
C ASN A 223 -7.05 -3.76 -28.58
N ASP A 224 -6.14 -3.79 -29.56
CA ASP A 224 -4.68 -3.85 -29.35
C ASP A 224 -4.13 -2.79 -28.39
N ALA A 225 -4.83 -1.69 -28.17
CA ALA A 225 -4.41 -0.69 -27.19
C ALA A 225 -4.46 -1.22 -25.76
N TRP A 226 -5.32 -2.17 -25.43
CA TRP A 226 -5.43 -2.71 -24.06
C TRP A 226 -4.17 -3.46 -23.60
N PRO A 227 -3.67 -4.51 -24.28
CA PRO A 227 -2.45 -5.17 -23.86
C PRO A 227 -1.24 -4.23 -23.89
N ARG A 228 -1.16 -3.32 -24.88
CA ARG A 228 -0.12 -2.29 -24.95
C ARG A 228 -0.19 -1.33 -23.76
N TYR A 229 -1.37 -0.88 -23.38
CA TYR A 229 -1.59 -0.03 -22.21
C TYR A 229 -1.09 -0.72 -20.94
N ILE A 230 -1.48 -1.99 -20.72
CA ILE A 230 -1.05 -2.75 -19.54
C ILE A 230 0.46 -2.92 -19.53
N GLN A 231 1.07 -3.28 -20.66
CA GLN A 231 2.51 -3.47 -20.78
C GLN A 231 3.27 -2.17 -20.52
N HIS A 232 2.88 -1.06 -21.17
CA HIS A 232 3.53 0.23 -21.01
C HIS A 232 3.36 0.76 -19.59
N ALA A 233 2.15 0.69 -19.02
CA ALA A 233 1.91 1.14 -17.65
C ALA A 233 2.72 0.34 -16.63
N ASN A 234 2.84 -0.98 -16.80
CA ASN A 234 3.70 -1.81 -15.96
C ASN A 234 5.19 -1.48 -16.14
N SER A 235 5.68 -1.37 -17.38
CA SER A 235 7.09 -1.04 -17.64
C SER A 235 7.46 0.31 -17.02
N THR A 236 6.66 1.34 -17.26
CA THR A 236 6.87 2.67 -16.69
C THR A 236 6.83 2.62 -15.17
N TYR A 237 5.87 1.91 -14.57
CA TYR A 237 5.82 1.74 -13.11
C TYR A 237 7.09 1.06 -12.58
N GLU A 238 7.53 -0.03 -13.19
CA GLU A 238 8.74 -0.76 -12.79
C GLU A 238 10.01 0.07 -12.97
N GLU A 239 10.08 0.94 -13.98
CA GLU A 239 11.15 1.92 -14.15
C GLU A 239 11.17 2.95 -13.03
N LEU A 240 10.03 3.59 -12.75
CA LEU A 240 9.90 4.60 -11.70
C LEU A 240 10.10 4.00 -10.30
N GLU A 241 9.63 2.77 -10.05
CA GLU A 241 9.85 2.07 -8.78
C GLU A 241 11.33 1.70 -8.59
N ARG A 242 12.03 1.29 -9.66
CA ARG A 242 13.48 1.06 -9.62
C ARG A 242 14.26 2.36 -9.40
N GLU A 243 13.89 3.45 -10.06
CA GLU A 243 14.49 4.77 -9.86
C GLU A 243 14.30 5.22 -8.41
N LEU A 244 13.06 5.18 -7.90
CA LEU A 244 12.73 5.50 -6.52
C LEU A 244 13.57 4.67 -5.54
N LYS A 245 13.65 3.36 -5.77
CA LYS A 245 14.44 2.47 -4.92
C LYS A 245 15.91 2.85 -4.90
N LYS A 246 16.51 3.17 -6.06
CA LYS A 246 17.91 3.63 -6.15
C LYS A 246 18.14 4.95 -5.42
N LEU A 247 17.24 5.91 -5.54
CA LEU A 247 17.34 7.19 -4.82
C LEU A 247 17.26 6.98 -3.31
N LEU A 248 16.34 6.13 -2.84
CA LEU A 248 16.24 5.78 -1.42
C LEU A 248 17.49 5.05 -0.92
N MET A 249 18.08 4.16 -1.74
CA MET A 249 19.34 3.50 -1.40
C MET A 249 20.49 4.51 -1.29
N ALA A 250 20.58 5.45 -2.24
CA ALA A 250 21.60 6.52 -2.20
C ALA A 250 21.46 7.37 -0.93
N LEU A 251 20.24 7.77 -0.56
CA LEU A 251 19.98 8.50 0.68
C LEU A 251 20.39 7.72 1.94
N ALA A 252 20.15 6.40 1.96
CA ALA A 252 20.56 5.53 3.05
C ALA A 252 22.09 5.40 3.13
N ASP A 253 22.76 5.28 1.98
CA ASP A 253 24.22 5.21 1.89
C ASP A 253 24.87 6.53 2.34
N GLU A 254 24.36 7.67 1.87
CA GLU A 254 24.79 9.02 2.28
C GLU A 254 24.60 9.23 3.78
N ALA A 255 23.45 8.84 4.33
CA ALA A 255 23.21 8.91 5.77
C ALA A 255 24.21 8.05 6.55
N CYS A 256 24.57 6.86 6.05
CA CYS A 256 25.52 5.98 6.73
C CYS A 256 26.93 6.59 6.86
N ILE A 257 27.32 7.52 5.97
CA ILE A 257 28.61 8.22 6.03
C ILE A 257 28.75 9.04 7.32
N LEU A 258 27.63 9.60 7.81
CA LEU A 258 27.58 10.44 9.03
C LEU A 258 28.05 9.72 10.30
N LEU A 259 28.21 8.39 10.25
CA LEU A 259 28.76 7.59 11.36
C LEU A 259 30.24 7.89 11.64
N GLN A 260 31.04 8.26 10.63
CA GLN A 260 32.50 8.39 10.78
C GLN A 260 32.91 9.50 11.77
N ASP A 261 32.21 10.63 11.72
CA ASP A 261 32.47 11.83 12.53
C ASP A 261 31.38 12.09 13.59
N GLU A 262 30.50 11.12 13.83
CA GLU A 262 29.30 11.24 14.67
C GLU A 262 28.38 12.44 14.30
N GLU A 263 28.45 12.90 13.05
CA GLU A 263 27.68 14.05 12.53
C GLU A 263 26.17 13.80 12.59
N TYR A 264 25.73 12.54 12.62
CA TYR A 264 24.32 12.18 12.78
C TYR A 264 23.72 12.76 14.07
N LYS A 265 24.53 13.00 15.12
CA LYS A 265 24.09 13.64 16.36
C LYS A 265 23.67 15.10 16.15
N ASN A 266 24.17 15.74 15.09
CA ASN A 266 23.83 17.10 14.70
C ASN A 266 22.69 17.16 13.66
N ASP A 267 22.16 16.03 13.19
CA ASP A 267 21.07 15.96 12.20
C ASP A 267 19.69 15.86 12.90
N PRO A 268 18.78 16.85 12.74
CA PRO A 268 17.46 16.86 13.40
C PRO A 268 16.52 15.70 13.05
N TRP A 269 16.76 14.94 11.97
CA TRP A 269 15.94 13.81 11.55
C TRP A 269 16.50 12.46 11.97
N LEU A 270 17.83 12.33 12.02
CA LEU A 270 18.52 11.04 12.15
C LEU A 270 19.12 10.76 13.55
N TRP A 271 19.14 11.75 14.44
CA TRP A 271 19.72 11.65 15.79
C TRP A 271 19.14 10.53 16.67
N ASP A 272 17.88 10.15 16.45
CA ASP A 272 17.14 9.16 17.26
C ASP A 272 17.14 7.74 16.67
N LEU A 273 17.87 7.51 15.57
CA LEU A 273 18.04 6.18 14.99
C LEU A 273 19.04 5.34 15.80
N ASP A 274 18.93 4.01 15.69
CA ASP A 274 19.89 3.09 16.34
C ASP A 274 21.20 3.00 15.53
N TRP A 275 22.16 3.84 15.89
CA TRP A 275 23.51 3.88 15.31
C TRP A 275 24.48 2.84 15.90
N SER A 276 24.01 1.90 16.73
CA SER A 276 24.88 0.88 17.32
C SER A 276 25.52 0.00 16.24
N THR A 277 26.83 -0.22 16.36
CA THR A 277 27.58 -1.04 15.41
C THR A 277 27.89 -2.41 16.00
N SER A 278 27.85 -3.43 15.15
CA SER A 278 28.36 -4.75 15.52
C SER A 278 29.87 -4.80 15.33
N ALA A 279 30.60 -4.98 16.42
CA ALA A 279 32.04 -5.20 16.38
C ALA A 279 32.38 -6.44 15.55
N TYR A 280 33.48 -6.34 14.79
CA TYR A 280 34.03 -7.47 14.06
C TYR A 280 34.57 -8.51 15.05
N ARG A 281 33.93 -9.68 15.13
CA ARG A 281 34.34 -10.76 16.04
C ARG A 281 35.29 -11.72 15.35
N LEU A 282 36.59 -11.56 15.59
CA LEU A 282 37.59 -12.56 15.23
C LEU A 282 37.43 -13.80 16.12
N ASN A 283 37.70 -14.99 15.57
CA ASN A 283 37.91 -16.16 16.42
C ASN A 283 39.11 -15.88 17.33
N LYS A 284 39.01 -16.16 18.64
CA LYS A 284 40.18 -16.15 19.54
C LYS A 284 41.27 -17.01 18.88
N THR A 285 42.49 -16.49 18.80
CA THR A 285 43.68 -17.17 18.25
C THR A 285 43.60 -18.68 18.51
N GLY A 286 43.32 -19.44 17.45
CA GLY A 286 43.24 -20.89 17.56
C GLY A 286 44.60 -21.40 18.02
N LYS A 287 44.65 -22.11 19.15
CA LYS A 287 45.86 -22.76 19.67
C LYS A 287 46.41 -23.88 18.75
N ASN A 288 45.74 -24.16 17.62
CA ASN A 288 46.15 -25.14 16.63
C ASN A 288 46.50 -24.42 15.32
N LEU A 289 47.75 -23.94 15.19
CA LEU A 289 48.31 -23.61 13.87
C LEU A 289 48.71 -24.86 13.07
N ASP A 290 48.80 -26.01 13.74
CA ASP A 290 49.42 -27.22 13.17
C ASP A 290 48.49 -28.08 12.29
N ASN A 291 47.19 -27.74 12.19
CA ASN A 291 46.20 -28.52 11.42
C ASN A 291 45.60 -27.75 10.23
N VAL A 292 46.37 -26.88 9.57
CA VAL A 292 45.96 -26.32 8.26
C VAL A 292 46.46 -27.26 7.17
N THR A 293 45.59 -28.15 6.68
CA THR A 293 45.88 -29.05 5.55
C THR A 293 46.23 -28.23 4.30
N ASP A 294 47.38 -28.51 3.67
CA ASP A 294 47.73 -27.88 2.40
C ASP A 294 46.66 -28.27 1.36
N PRO A 295 45.98 -27.30 0.69
CA PRO A 295 45.01 -27.59 -0.36
C PRO A 295 45.57 -28.45 -1.50
N PHE A 296 46.90 -28.55 -1.60
CA PHE A 296 47.62 -29.31 -2.62
C PHE A 296 48.32 -30.57 -2.09
N GLU A 297 48.19 -30.92 -0.80
CA GLU A 297 48.70 -32.20 -0.27
C GLU A 297 47.79 -33.37 -0.66
N LYS A 298 48.41 -34.45 -1.15
CA LYS A 298 47.73 -35.64 -1.66
C LYS A 298 47.13 -36.45 -0.50
N GLY A 299 45.81 -36.36 -0.32
CA GLY A 299 45.14 -37.20 0.68
C GLY A 299 43.62 -37.22 0.67
N ASP A 300 42.94 -36.54 -0.26
CA ASP A 300 41.48 -36.61 -0.38
C ASP A 300 41.09 -36.63 -1.86
N ASP A 301 40.28 -37.59 -2.28
CA ASP A 301 39.85 -37.91 -3.67
C ASP A 301 38.98 -36.81 -4.33
N ASN A 302 39.06 -35.56 -3.84
CA ASN A 302 38.27 -34.42 -4.27
C ASN A 302 39.12 -33.34 -4.98
N SER A 303 40.15 -33.77 -5.71
CA SER A 303 41.05 -32.92 -6.51
C SER A 303 40.36 -32.13 -7.65
N ASN A 304 39.06 -32.35 -7.86
CA ASN A 304 38.24 -31.68 -8.89
C ASN A 304 37.51 -30.41 -8.43
N LYS A 305 37.75 -29.88 -7.22
CA LYS A 305 37.05 -28.68 -6.71
C LYS A 305 37.72 -27.35 -7.00
N PHE A 306 38.95 -27.33 -7.53
CA PHE A 306 39.62 -26.09 -7.90
C PHE A 306 39.52 -25.92 -9.42
N PRO A 307 39.03 -24.78 -9.92
CA PRO A 307 38.88 -24.60 -11.36
C PRO A 307 40.26 -24.64 -12.00
N SER A 308 40.53 -25.69 -12.79
CA SER A 308 41.66 -25.80 -13.72
C SER A 308 41.61 -24.75 -14.85
N SER A 309 40.78 -23.71 -14.70
CA SER A 309 40.42 -22.73 -15.72
C SER A 309 41.44 -21.61 -15.88
N LEU A 310 42.49 -21.57 -15.05
CA LEU A 310 43.63 -20.65 -15.26
C LEU A 310 44.79 -21.47 -15.82
N VAL A 311 44.77 -21.68 -17.15
CA VAL A 311 45.94 -22.15 -17.88
C VAL A 311 46.91 -20.97 -17.94
N PHE A 312 47.88 -20.94 -17.04
CA PHE A 312 48.98 -19.98 -17.13
C PHE A 312 49.93 -20.48 -18.23
N GLU A 313 50.04 -19.74 -19.34
CA GLU A 313 50.98 -20.04 -20.43
C GLU A 313 52.45 -19.84 -20.02
N GLU A 314 52.71 -19.19 -18.88
CA GLU A 314 54.06 -18.83 -18.43
C GLU A 314 54.59 -19.78 -17.34
N GLY A 315 55.30 -20.83 -17.76
CA GLY A 315 56.37 -21.48 -16.98
C GLY A 315 56.02 -22.16 -15.64
N GLN A 316 56.88 -23.10 -15.22
CA GLN A 316 56.76 -23.77 -13.91
C GLN A 316 56.84 -22.79 -12.72
N GLU A 317 57.47 -21.61 -12.89
CA GLU A 317 57.63 -20.61 -11.84
C GLU A 317 56.32 -19.92 -11.45
N ALA A 318 55.46 -19.55 -12.40
CA ALA A 318 54.19 -18.89 -12.09
C ALA A 318 53.22 -19.83 -11.35
N LEU A 319 53.28 -21.12 -11.67
CA LEU A 319 52.47 -22.14 -10.98
C LEU A 319 52.90 -22.34 -9.52
N GLU A 320 54.21 -22.30 -9.25
CA GLU A 320 54.75 -22.36 -7.89
C GLU A 320 54.43 -21.09 -7.09
N GLU A 321 54.48 -19.92 -7.73
CA GLU A 321 54.06 -18.66 -7.12
C GLU A 321 52.57 -18.67 -6.78
N TYR A 322 51.71 -19.11 -7.71
CA TYR A 322 50.27 -19.30 -7.48
C TYR A 322 49.99 -20.19 -6.28
N LYS A 323 50.60 -21.38 -6.22
CA LYS A 323 50.46 -22.31 -5.09
C LYS A 323 50.94 -21.67 -3.78
N ARG A 324 52.04 -20.93 -3.81
CA ARG A 324 52.57 -20.21 -2.64
C ARG A 324 51.58 -19.16 -2.13
N VAL A 325 50.95 -18.38 -3.03
CA VAL A 325 49.93 -17.39 -2.68
C VAL A 325 48.70 -18.07 -2.09
N ILE A 326 48.19 -19.14 -2.69
CA ILE A 326 47.02 -19.87 -2.19
C ILE A 326 47.32 -20.48 -0.81
N ARG A 327 48.47 -21.15 -0.61
CA ARG A 327 48.89 -21.64 0.71
C ARG A 327 48.95 -20.53 1.76
N ARG A 328 49.46 -19.36 1.38
CA ARG A 328 49.49 -18.17 2.25
C ARG A 328 48.09 -17.67 2.60
N VAL A 329 47.12 -17.74 1.68
CA VAL A 329 45.72 -17.39 1.98
C VAL A 329 45.10 -18.43 2.91
N TYR A 330 45.31 -19.72 2.67
CA TYR A 330 44.76 -20.79 3.52
C TYR A 330 45.36 -20.82 4.92
N SER A 331 46.62 -20.45 5.10
CA SER A 331 47.22 -20.30 6.43
C SER A 331 46.54 -19.19 7.26
N THR A 332 45.85 -18.25 6.61
CA THR A 332 45.03 -17.23 7.29
C THR A 332 43.59 -17.67 7.58
N ALA A 333 43.16 -18.87 7.17
CA ALA A 333 41.79 -19.36 7.38
C ALA A 333 41.39 -19.43 8.87
N SER A 334 42.34 -19.72 9.76
CA SER A 334 42.14 -19.71 11.22
C SER A 334 41.76 -18.33 11.78
N ARG A 335 42.06 -17.26 11.04
CA ARG A 335 41.72 -15.86 11.37
C ARG A 335 40.33 -15.47 10.89
N VAL A 336 39.69 -16.27 10.02
CA VAL A 336 38.35 -16.00 9.51
C VAL A 336 37.30 -16.42 10.56
N PRO A 337 36.35 -15.55 10.94
CA PRO A 337 35.30 -15.88 11.90
C PRO A 337 34.49 -17.10 11.45
N LYS A 338 34.21 -18.04 12.37
CA LYS A 338 33.40 -19.23 12.05
C LYS A 338 31.97 -18.85 11.65
N ASN A 339 31.43 -17.80 12.28
CA ASN A 339 30.15 -17.18 11.94
C ASN A 339 30.41 -15.69 11.65
N PRO A 340 30.48 -15.26 10.38
CA PRO A 340 30.71 -13.86 10.07
C PRO A 340 29.54 -13.01 10.58
N THR A 341 29.86 -11.95 11.32
CA THR A 341 28.90 -10.92 11.68
C THR A 341 28.44 -10.22 10.40
N PHE A 342 27.13 -10.20 10.15
CA PHE A 342 26.58 -9.55 8.95
C PHE A 342 26.83 -8.04 9.02
N MET A 343 27.48 -7.48 7.98
CA MET A 343 27.80 -6.04 7.85
C MET A 343 28.39 -5.42 9.13
N PRO A 344 29.60 -5.86 9.55
CA PRO A 344 30.27 -5.34 10.74
C PRO A 344 30.68 -3.88 10.52
N GLY A 345 30.56 -3.05 11.56
CA GLY A 345 30.84 -1.60 11.47
C GLY A 345 29.73 -0.74 10.89
N TYR A 346 28.67 -1.32 10.34
CA TYR A 346 27.47 -0.58 9.91
C TYR A 346 26.46 -0.44 11.06
N PRO A 347 25.65 0.64 11.07
CA PRO A 347 24.64 0.86 12.10
C PRO A 347 23.47 -0.13 11.96
N LEU A 348 22.77 -0.40 13.07
CA LEU A 348 21.72 -1.42 13.12
C LEU A 348 20.59 -1.14 12.13
N TRP A 349 20.09 0.11 12.08
CA TRP A 349 19.00 0.50 11.16
C TRP A 349 19.37 0.24 9.69
N TYR A 350 20.63 0.45 9.29
CA TYR A 350 21.09 0.24 7.91
C TYR A 350 21.20 -1.25 7.59
N ARG A 351 21.70 -2.04 8.55
CA ARG A 351 21.82 -3.50 8.41
C ARG A 351 20.46 -4.18 8.22
N GLU A 352 19.41 -3.68 8.86
CA GLU A 352 18.05 -4.18 8.67
C GLU A 352 17.52 -3.95 7.24
N LEU A 353 18.03 -2.93 6.54
CA LEU A 353 17.68 -2.62 5.17
C LEU A 353 18.47 -3.45 4.13
N CYS A 354 19.53 -4.16 4.53
CA CYS A 354 20.33 -4.98 3.63
C CYS A 354 19.84 -6.44 3.61
N PRO A 355 19.63 -7.06 2.42
CA PRO A 355 19.36 -8.49 2.34
C PRO A 355 20.59 -9.31 2.71
N ARG A 356 20.38 -10.54 3.17
CA ARG A 356 21.48 -11.45 3.49
C ARG A 356 22.01 -12.09 2.21
N PRO A 357 23.31 -12.42 2.11
CA PRO A 357 23.89 -13.03 0.91
C PRO A 357 23.31 -14.39 0.50
N ARG A 358 22.51 -15.02 1.37
CA ARG A 358 21.84 -16.30 1.11
C ARG A 358 20.41 -16.13 0.58
N ASP A 359 19.90 -14.90 0.54
CA ASP A 359 18.54 -14.62 0.10
C ASP A 359 18.47 -14.70 -1.43
N VAL A 360 17.36 -15.23 -1.96
CA VAL A 360 17.16 -15.43 -3.40
C VAL A 360 17.19 -14.10 -4.17
N ASP A 361 16.67 -13.05 -3.54
CA ASP A 361 16.58 -11.70 -4.09
C ASP A 361 17.72 -10.79 -3.59
N PHE A 362 18.92 -11.35 -3.39
CA PHE A 362 20.07 -10.58 -2.92
C PHE A 362 20.45 -9.48 -3.93
N TYR A 363 20.51 -8.25 -3.43
CA TYR A 363 21.05 -7.10 -4.13
C TYR A 363 21.98 -6.35 -3.18
N PRO A 364 23.15 -5.88 -3.65
CA PRO A 364 24.10 -5.18 -2.79
C PRO A 364 23.52 -3.86 -2.24
N GLY A 365 23.86 -3.54 -0.99
CA GLY A 365 23.41 -2.31 -0.32
C GLY A 365 22.04 -2.44 0.37
N PRO A 366 21.40 -1.31 0.73
CA PRO A 366 20.17 -1.28 1.54
C PRO A 366 18.93 -1.53 0.66
N SER A 367 18.90 -2.65 -0.07
CA SER A 367 17.86 -2.91 -1.08
C SER A 367 16.48 -3.27 -0.53
N ASN A 368 16.31 -3.46 0.78
CA ASN A 368 15.00 -3.68 1.39
C ASN A 368 14.28 -2.36 1.73
N ILE A 369 14.91 -1.21 1.45
CA ILE A 369 14.30 0.10 1.64
C ILE A 369 13.07 0.29 0.73
N SER A 370 12.02 0.87 1.30
CA SER A 370 10.79 1.22 0.59
C SER A 370 10.12 2.43 1.24
N THR A 371 9.13 3.03 0.58
CA THR A 371 8.31 4.12 1.17
C THR A 371 7.47 3.68 2.36
N GLN A 372 7.40 2.37 2.67
CA GLN A 372 6.70 1.83 3.84
C GLN A 372 7.59 1.70 5.07
N CYS A 373 8.92 1.71 4.90
CA CYS A 373 9.86 1.61 6.01
C CYS A 373 9.78 2.87 6.88
N ARG A 374 9.77 2.70 8.22
CA ARG A 374 9.69 3.83 9.17
C ARG A 374 10.89 4.78 9.06
N VAL A 375 12.04 4.27 8.63
CA VAL A 375 13.28 5.06 8.46
C VAL A 375 13.21 5.98 7.24
N THR A 376 12.42 5.64 6.21
CA THR A 376 12.40 6.33 4.92
C THR A 376 12.01 7.82 5.01
N PRO A 377 10.94 8.21 5.74
CA PRO A 377 10.61 9.63 5.93
C PRO A 377 11.74 10.45 6.58
N LYS A 378 12.55 9.83 7.45
CA LYS A 378 13.70 10.49 8.09
C LYS A 378 14.88 10.61 7.14
N LEU A 379 15.18 9.56 6.36
CA LEU A 379 16.23 9.59 5.33
C LEU A 379 15.94 10.61 4.23
N MET A 380 14.66 10.78 3.87
CA MET A 380 14.22 11.83 2.94
C MET A 380 14.15 13.22 3.58
N ARG A 381 14.44 13.34 4.89
CA ARG A 381 14.36 14.58 5.68
C ARG A 381 13.05 15.33 5.41
N LEU A 382 11.92 14.62 5.54
CA LEU A 382 10.61 15.20 5.23
C LEU A 382 10.26 16.33 6.19
N VAL A 383 9.52 17.30 5.65
CA VAL A 383 9.12 18.54 6.30
C VAL A 383 7.60 18.70 6.16
N TRP A 384 6.94 19.09 7.23
CA TRP A 384 5.51 19.43 7.27
C TRP A 384 5.34 20.90 7.65
N ASP A 385 4.73 21.72 6.79
CA ASP A 385 4.56 23.17 6.98
C ASP A 385 5.87 23.92 7.32
N GLY A 386 6.99 23.47 6.74
CA GLY A 386 8.33 24.04 7.02
C GLY A 386 9.02 23.47 8.27
N TYR A 387 8.41 22.52 8.98
CA TYR A 387 8.96 21.90 10.19
C TYR A 387 9.37 20.43 10.00
N PRO A 388 10.51 19.98 10.55
CA PRO A 388 10.96 18.59 10.50
C PRO A 388 9.94 17.57 11.01
N VAL A 389 9.71 16.52 10.22
CA VAL A 389 8.83 15.39 10.57
C VAL A 389 9.54 14.42 11.52
N HIS A 390 8.85 14.02 12.59
CA HIS A 390 9.36 13.12 13.62
C HIS A 390 8.31 12.06 13.99
N TYR A 391 8.77 10.87 14.39
CA TYR A 391 7.91 9.76 14.80
C TYR A 391 7.99 9.58 16.31
N ASP A 392 6.86 9.69 16.99
CA ASP A 392 6.72 9.39 18.41
C ASP A 392 5.92 8.09 18.63
N GLU A 393 6.31 7.28 19.62
CA GLU A 393 5.64 6.00 19.90
C GLU A 393 4.20 6.17 20.41
N LYS A 394 3.92 7.28 21.12
CA LYS A 394 2.59 7.55 21.71
C LYS A 394 1.65 8.29 20.78
N HIS A 395 2.16 9.11 19.86
CA HIS A 395 1.34 9.97 19.01
C HIS A 395 1.45 9.65 17.51
N GLY A 396 2.43 8.85 17.10
CA GLY A 396 2.69 8.49 15.70
C GLY A 396 3.53 9.55 14.98
N TRP A 397 3.35 9.67 13.66
CA TRP A 397 4.03 10.73 12.90
C TRP A 397 3.45 12.12 13.17
N GLY A 398 4.36 13.06 13.39
CA GLY A 398 4.09 14.47 13.63
C GLY A 398 5.24 15.34 13.15
N TYR A 399 5.27 16.60 13.55
CA TYR A 399 6.32 17.54 13.21
C TYR A 399 6.72 18.38 14.43
N LEU A 400 7.98 18.80 14.44
CA LEU A 400 8.61 19.50 15.57
C LEU A 400 8.61 21.01 15.36
N VAL A 401 7.97 21.74 16.26
CA VAL A 401 7.88 23.20 16.23
C VAL A 401 8.67 23.80 17.40
N PRO A 402 9.53 24.82 17.19
CA PRO A 402 10.27 25.43 18.28
C PRO A 402 9.34 26.06 19.33
N PHE A 403 9.71 25.97 20.60
CA PHE A 403 8.96 26.59 21.70
C PHE A 403 9.02 28.13 21.67
N GLN A 404 10.10 28.71 21.13
CA GLN A 404 10.36 30.15 20.94
C GLN A 404 11.08 30.39 19.59
N GLU A 405 10.67 31.39 18.81
CA GLU A 405 11.30 31.72 17.51
C GLU A 405 12.70 32.35 17.65
N GLU A 406 13.01 32.95 18.81
CA GLU A 406 14.29 33.61 19.12
C GLU A 406 14.77 33.18 20.51
N LEU A 407 15.60 32.15 20.57
CA LEU A 407 16.38 31.82 21.77
C LEU A 407 17.74 32.52 21.66
N SER A 408 18.19 33.18 22.73
CA SER A 408 19.56 33.72 22.76
C SER A 408 20.59 32.58 22.71
N PRO A 409 21.79 32.79 22.15
CA PRO A 409 22.85 31.77 22.13
C PRO A 409 23.15 31.17 23.51
N MET A 410 23.03 32.00 24.56
CA MET A 410 23.23 31.60 25.95
C MET A 410 22.10 30.70 26.47
N GLU A 411 20.84 30.93 26.09
CA GLU A 411 19.71 30.05 26.44
C GLU A 411 19.74 28.72 25.69
N ILE A 412 20.24 28.71 24.45
CA ILE A 412 20.48 27.47 23.69
C ILE A 412 21.52 26.63 24.42
N GLU A 413 22.64 27.23 24.83
CA GLU A 413 23.73 26.54 25.52
C GLU A 413 23.31 25.99 26.90
N LEU A 414 22.56 26.77 27.69
CA LEU A 414 21.99 26.35 28.98
C LEU A 414 20.99 25.18 28.84
N ARG A 415 20.06 25.25 27.88
CA ARG A 415 19.08 24.17 27.65
C ARG A 415 19.74 22.91 27.09
N SER A 416 20.80 23.09 26.32
CA SER A 416 21.62 21.96 25.87
C SER A 416 22.24 21.24 27.07
N GLN A 417 22.60 21.96 28.14
CA GLN A 417 23.20 21.42 29.36
C GLN A 417 22.19 20.88 30.39
N GLU A 418 20.89 21.10 30.21
CA GLU A 418 19.82 20.52 31.07
C GLU A 418 19.60 19.02 30.79
N SER A 419 20.09 18.50 29.66
CA SER A 419 20.11 17.07 29.33
C SER A 419 21.28 16.36 30.02
N ASP A 420 21.07 15.16 30.55
CA ASP A 420 22.12 14.34 31.19
C ASP A 420 23.33 14.14 30.24
N PRO A 421 24.57 14.49 30.63
CA PRO A 421 25.77 14.34 29.80
C PRO A 421 26.04 12.92 29.29
N GLN A 422 25.40 11.89 29.88
CA GLN A 422 25.51 10.50 29.45
C GLN A 422 24.45 10.06 28.42
N ASP A 423 23.49 10.90 28.07
CA ASP A 423 22.44 10.53 27.10
C ASP A 423 22.98 10.49 25.67
N GLN A 424 23.00 9.29 25.08
CA GLN A 424 23.47 9.05 23.71
C GLN A 424 22.54 9.65 22.65
N HIS A 425 21.31 10.04 22.99
CA HIS A 425 20.29 10.53 22.06
C HIS A 425 19.92 12.00 22.34
N ARG A 426 20.93 12.87 22.44
CA ARG A 426 20.71 14.31 22.64
C ARG A 426 20.16 14.96 21.36
N PHE A 427 19.01 15.62 21.47
CA PHE A 427 18.41 16.34 20.35
C PHE A 427 19.26 17.56 19.91
N PRO A 428 19.58 17.70 18.61
CA PRO A 428 20.39 18.82 18.11
C PRO A 428 19.58 20.11 17.94
N LEU A 429 19.29 20.77 19.06
CA LEU A 429 18.46 21.98 19.08
C LEU A 429 19.04 23.12 18.22
N GLN A 430 20.36 23.31 18.21
CA GLN A 430 21.00 24.38 17.43
C GLN A 430 20.87 24.16 15.92
N ALA A 431 21.12 22.95 15.43
CA ALA A 431 20.96 22.61 14.02
C ALA A 431 19.49 22.64 13.57
N PHE A 432 18.58 22.25 14.47
CA PHE A 432 17.14 22.37 14.25
C PHE A 432 16.71 23.84 14.09
N LEU A 433 17.15 24.73 14.98
CA LEU A 433 16.78 26.15 14.92
C LEU A 433 17.37 26.85 13.69
N SER A 434 18.62 26.55 13.34
CA SER A 434 19.24 27.11 12.13
C SER A 434 18.52 26.67 10.85
N PHE A 435 18.09 25.41 10.79
CA PHE A 435 17.25 24.91 9.69
C PHE A 435 15.93 25.68 9.60
N VAL A 436 15.16 25.77 10.69
CA VAL A 436 13.85 26.44 10.69
C VAL A 436 13.96 27.93 10.33
N GLN A 437 15.05 28.60 10.72
CA GLN A 437 15.32 29.98 10.35
C GLN A 437 15.58 30.14 8.84
N ASN A 438 16.34 29.22 8.25
CA ASN A 438 16.65 29.24 6.82
C ASN A 438 15.47 28.82 5.94
N SER A 439 14.53 28.02 6.46
CA SER A 439 13.37 27.50 5.72
C SER A 439 12.14 28.41 5.71
N LYS A 440 12.08 29.46 6.55
CA LYS A 440 10.97 30.42 6.55
C LYS A 440 11.13 31.45 5.42
N PRO A 441 10.09 31.72 4.61
CA PRO A 441 10.13 32.85 3.67
C PRO A 441 10.16 34.18 4.45
N PRO A 442 10.83 35.23 3.94
CA PRO A 442 10.77 36.57 4.53
C PRO A 442 9.31 37.03 4.58
N LYS A 443 8.84 37.47 5.74
CA LYS A 443 7.47 37.95 5.98
C LYS A 443 7.16 39.16 5.08
N ASN A 444 6.58 38.93 3.90
CA ASN A 444 5.78 39.95 3.20
C ASN A 444 4.31 39.75 3.58
N CYS A 445 3.91 40.34 4.70
CA CYS A 445 2.51 40.49 5.06
C CYS A 445 1.83 41.44 4.06
N SER A 446 0.81 40.94 3.36
CA SER A 446 -0.16 41.79 2.69
C SER A 446 -0.91 42.63 3.73
N LEU A 447 -0.69 43.94 3.63
CA LEU A 447 -1.60 45.07 3.85
C LEU A 447 -2.91 44.75 4.61
N ASN A 448 -3.00 45.28 5.82
CA ASN A 448 -4.16 46.06 6.22
C ASN A 448 -3.70 47.21 7.12
N GLY A 449 -4.00 48.43 6.67
CA GLY A 449 -3.55 49.65 7.28
C GLY A 449 -4.16 49.89 8.66
N ASN A 450 -3.34 50.42 9.56
CA ASN A 450 -3.74 51.59 10.32
C ASN A 450 -2.50 52.35 10.80
N ASN A 451 -2.58 53.66 10.63
CA ASN A 451 -1.55 54.65 10.91
C ASN A 451 -1.16 54.67 12.39
N GLY A 452 0.13 54.86 12.68
CA GLY A 452 0.62 55.10 14.03
C GLY A 452 2.14 55.22 14.10
N GLU A 453 2.63 56.42 13.78
CA GLU A 453 3.87 57.05 14.24
C GLU A 453 5.24 56.46 13.88
N VAL A 454 5.97 57.33 13.16
CA VAL A 454 7.35 57.23 12.70
C VAL A 454 8.31 57.34 13.90
N GLY A 455 9.08 56.28 14.14
CA GLY A 455 10.29 56.30 14.95
C GLY A 455 11.49 55.93 14.08
N SER A 456 12.37 56.92 13.83
CA SER A 456 13.65 56.78 13.13
C SER A 456 14.48 55.58 13.65
N PRO A 457 15.17 54.82 12.78
CA PRO A 457 16.17 53.85 13.22
C PRO A 457 17.46 54.59 13.58
N ASP A 458 17.73 54.73 14.88
CA ASP A 458 19.03 55.23 15.34
C ASP A 458 20.11 54.18 15.05
N ALA A 459 20.85 54.48 13.99
CA ALA A 459 22.10 53.86 13.59
C ALA A 459 23.24 54.26 14.55
N MET A 460 23.17 53.81 15.81
CA MET A 460 24.22 54.01 16.80
C MET A 460 24.22 52.85 17.81
N ASP A 461 24.60 51.65 17.35
CA ASP A 461 25.32 50.68 18.21
C ASP A 461 26.09 49.61 17.40
N LEU A 462 26.33 49.88 16.11
CA LEU A 462 27.32 49.18 15.32
C LEU A 462 28.67 49.85 15.58
N LEU A 463 29.60 49.08 16.16
CA LEU A 463 31.01 49.38 16.47
C LEU A 463 31.31 49.71 17.94
N GLY A 464 31.58 48.65 18.72
CA GLY A 464 32.44 48.78 19.89
C GLY A 464 32.11 47.82 21.03
N ARG A 465 32.53 46.54 20.91
CA ARG A 465 32.94 45.67 22.03
C ARG A 465 33.34 44.28 21.50
N ASP A 466 34.39 44.25 20.71
CA ASP A 466 35.29 43.09 20.70
C ASP A 466 36.13 43.14 21.97
N PHE A 467 35.64 42.58 23.07
CA PHE A 467 36.46 42.27 24.25
C PHE A 467 35.86 41.06 25.01
N ASP A 468 36.61 39.95 24.99
CA ASP A 468 36.69 38.89 26.01
C ASP A 468 35.42 38.15 26.50
N ALA A 469 34.66 37.53 25.60
CA ALA A 469 33.61 36.57 25.98
C ALA A 469 34.13 35.28 26.68
N ARG A 470 35.45 35.01 26.62
CA ARG A 470 36.08 33.82 27.20
C ARG A 470 36.61 34.01 28.63
N ALA A 471 36.55 35.23 29.19
CA ALA A 471 37.15 35.57 30.49
C ALA A 471 36.13 35.84 31.61
N MET A 472 34.83 35.70 31.36
CA MET A 472 33.79 36.04 32.34
C MET A 472 33.63 34.95 33.41
N GLU A 473 33.88 35.28 34.69
CA GLU A 473 33.69 34.41 35.85
C GLU A 473 32.21 34.04 36.08
N LEU A 474 31.97 32.86 36.67
CA LEU A 474 30.63 32.27 36.86
C LEU A 474 29.67 33.20 37.63
N GLU A 475 30.20 34.06 38.51
CA GLU A 475 29.45 35.02 39.33
C GLU A 475 28.85 36.18 38.51
N GLU A 476 29.45 36.56 37.38
CA GLU A 476 28.92 37.61 36.50
C GLU A 476 27.79 37.12 35.58
N LYS A 477 27.73 35.81 35.32
CA LYS A 477 26.69 35.19 34.46
C LYS A 477 25.35 34.99 35.18
N LEU A 478 25.37 34.78 36.50
CA LEU A 478 24.20 34.50 37.33
C LEU A 478 23.12 35.62 37.31
N PRO A 479 23.47 36.91 37.44
CA PRO A 479 22.48 38.00 37.38
C PRO A 479 21.81 38.17 36.02
N LEU A 480 22.54 37.96 34.92
CA LEU A 480 21.99 37.95 33.56
C LEU A 480 21.02 36.77 33.35
N LEU A 481 21.32 35.63 34.00
CA LEU A 481 20.50 34.41 34.04
C LEU A 481 19.17 34.62 34.77
N GLU A 482 19.19 35.31 35.92
CA GLU A 482 17.97 35.67 36.65
C GLU A 482 17.13 36.70 35.88
N ALA A 483 17.77 37.63 35.18
CA ALA A 483 17.09 38.59 34.32
C ALA A 483 16.41 37.93 33.10
N ALA A 484 17.04 36.90 32.51
CA ALA A 484 16.45 36.11 31.43
C ALA A 484 15.27 35.24 31.91
N LYS A 485 15.40 34.59 33.08
CA LYS A 485 14.30 33.82 33.71
C LYS A 485 13.08 34.67 34.08
N ASN A 486 13.30 35.94 34.41
CA ASN A 486 12.23 36.89 34.80
C ASN A 486 11.59 37.65 33.63
N LYS A 487 12.04 37.43 32.39
CA LYS A 487 11.37 38.01 31.22
C LYS A 487 10.02 37.32 31.04
N LYS A 488 8.92 38.05 31.34
CA LYS A 488 7.54 37.59 31.11
C LYS A 488 7.43 36.92 29.74
N LEU A 489 7.06 35.63 29.71
CA LEU A 489 6.80 34.88 28.49
C LEU A 489 5.88 35.71 27.58
N ARG A 490 6.42 36.25 26.49
CA ARG A 490 5.58 36.78 25.41
C ARG A 490 4.76 35.60 24.90
N ARG A 491 3.43 35.67 25.04
CA ARG A 491 2.51 34.68 24.46
C ARG A 491 2.67 34.70 22.94
N ILE A 492 3.35 33.68 22.41
CA ILE A 492 3.48 33.43 20.98
C ILE A 492 2.08 33.02 20.48
N PRO A 493 1.65 33.43 19.26
CA PRO A 493 0.45 32.88 18.65
C PRO A 493 0.54 31.35 18.64
N GLU A 494 -0.47 30.65 19.14
CA GLU A 494 -0.50 29.19 19.11
C GLU A 494 -0.37 28.71 17.66
N HIS A 495 0.61 27.85 17.40
CA HIS A 495 0.75 27.22 16.09
C HIS A 495 -0.50 26.38 15.81
N ILE A 496 -1.14 26.59 14.66
CA ILE A 496 -2.40 25.95 14.30
C ILE A 496 -2.10 24.50 13.91
N GLY A 497 -2.50 23.53 14.74
CA GLY A 497 -2.28 22.12 14.49
C GLY A 497 -2.84 21.22 15.60
N VAL A 498 -2.77 19.90 15.42
CA VAL A 498 -3.23 18.93 16.42
C VAL A 498 -2.15 18.77 17.50
N GLY A 499 -2.24 19.56 18.57
CA GLY A 499 -1.24 19.64 19.64
C GLY A 499 -1.40 20.95 20.44
N PRO A 500 -0.38 21.40 21.17
CA PRO A 500 0.94 20.80 21.34
C PRO A 500 0.96 19.60 22.29
N TYR A 501 1.76 18.58 21.96
CA TYR A 501 2.11 17.48 22.85
C TYR A 501 3.57 17.61 23.30
N ASP A 502 3.82 17.25 24.57
CA ASP A 502 5.17 17.13 25.10
C ASP A 502 5.69 15.70 24.89
N VAL A 503 6.73 15.57 24.08
CA VAL A 503 7.40 14.30 23.74
C VAL A 503 8.72 14.13 24.48
N GLY A 504 9.02 15.00 25.46
CA GLY A 504 10.24 14.91 26.25
C GLY A 504 11.50 15.40 25.53
N ILE A 505 11.35 16.12 24.41
CA ILE A 505 12.45 16.75 23.68
C ILE A 505 12.55 18.22 24.14
N PRO A 506 13.66 18.63 24.78
CA PRO A 506 13.82 20.00 25.26
C PRO A 506 13.77 21.04 24.12
N GLY A 507 13.01 22.11 24.32
CA GLY A 507 12.99 23.26 23.40
C GLY A 507 12.05 23.16 22.20
N VAL A 508 11.38 22.03 21.99
CA VAL A 508 10.42 21.82 20.89
C VAL A 508 9.06 21.36 21.42
N ARG A 509 8.02 21.58 20.61
CA ARG A 509 6.67 21.05 20.82
C ARG A 509 6.32 20.15 19.64
N PHE A 510 5.67 19.04 19.94
CA PHE A 510 5.26 18.08 18.92
C PHE A 510 3.80 18.33 18.51
N TYR A 511 3.54 18.39 17.22
CA TYR A 511 2.20 18.44 16.64
C TYR A 511 1.97 17.21 15.77
N LYS A 512 0.82 16.57 15.92
CA LYS A 512 0.47 15.40 15.12
C LYS A 512 0.13 15.81 13.69
N ILE A 513 0.54 14.99 12.72
CA ILE A 513 -0.03 15.08 11.38
C ILE A 513 -1.52 14.73 11.46
N PRO A 514 -2.43 15.56 10.91
CA PRO A 514 -3.87 15.29 10.95
C PRO A 514 -4.21 13.99 10.23
N HIS A 515 -4.95 13.09 10.87
CA HIS A 515 -5.33 11.82 10.26
C HIS A 515 -6.66 11.94 9.50
N LYS A 516 -6.80 11.25 8.36
CA LYS A 516 -8.03 11.29 7.53
C LYS A 516 -9.33 10.93 8.28
N ASP A 517 -9.23 9.97 9.21
CA ASP A 517 -10.35 9.48 10.03
C ASP A 517 -10.49 10.28 11.34
N GLY A 518 -9.87 11.45 11.43
CA GLY A 518 -9.94 12.37 12.56
C GLY A 518 -8.68 12.44 13.43
N ASP A 519 -8.47 13.60 14.06
CA ASP A 519 -7.25 14.04 14.74
C ASP A 519 -6.77 13.16 15.90
N HIS A 520 -7.64 12.30 16.44
CA HIS A 520 -7.27 11.38 17.50
C HIS A 520 -6.50 10.15 17.00
N ASN A 521 -6.64 9.78 15.73
CA ASN A 521 -5.93 8.65 15.14
C ASN A 521 -4.46 9.02 14.87
N ARG A 522 -3.59 8.00 14.79
CA ARG A 522 -2.16 8.19 14.54
C ARG A 522 -1.86 7.95 13.08
N VAL A 523 -1.06 8.81 12.48
CA VAL A 523 -0.52 8.55 11.14
C VAL A 523 0.57 7.50 11.25
N GLY A 524 0.42 6.40 10.50
CA GLY A 524 1.40 5.32 10.45
C GLY A 524 2.50 5.51 9.41
N ASN A 525 2.17 6.15 8.28
CA ASN A 525 3.12 6.47 7.22
C ASN A 525 2.78 7.83 6.58
N PRO A 526 3.66 8.84 6.65
CA PRO A 526 3.44 10.16 6.05
C PRO A 526 3.51 10.14 4.51
N LEU A 527 4.04 9.07 3.90
CA LEU A 527 4.07 8.85 2.45
C LEU A 527 2.89 7.98 1.97
N ALA A 528 1.88 7.75 2.81
CA ALA A 528 0.68 7.02 2.40
C ALA A 528 -0.17 7.85 1.43
N ARG A 529 -0.98 7.17 0.60
CA ARG A 529 -1.83 7.78 -0.44
C ARG A 529 -2.56 9.05 0.01
N ASP A 530 -3.13 9.03 1.22
CA ASP A 530 -3.95 10.12 1.74
C ASP A 530 -3.16 11.42 1.99
N TYR A 531 -1.84 11.32 2.16
CA TYR A 531 -0.94 12.46 2.43
C TYR A 531 -0.14 12.89 1.20
N LEU A 532 -0.16 12.12 0.11
CA LEU A 532 0.56 12.51 -1.12
C LEU A 532 -0.02 13.76 -1.77
N LEU A 533 -1.32 14.03 -1.59
CA LEU A 533 -1.93 15.30 -2.01
C LEU A 533 -1.37 16.49 -1.23
N ARG A 534 -0.90 16.27 0.02
CA ARG A 534 -0.21 17.30 0.81
C ARG A 534 1.18 17.62 0.27
N ALA A 535 1.73 16.77 -0.59
CA ALA A 535 2.94 17.12 -1.31
C ALA A 535 2.66 18.07 -2.49
N GLU A 536 1.45 18.09 -3.04
CA GLU A 536 1.06 19.01 -4.12
C GLU A 536 0.73 20.42 -3.61
N ASP A 537 0.07 20.53 -2.46
CA ASP A 537 -0.25 21.82 -1.84
C ASP A 537 0.96 22.48 -1.13
N GLY A 538 2.11 21.80 -1.13
CA GLY A 538 3.36 22.29 -0.52
C GLY A 538 3.42 22.13 0.99
N THR A 539 2.42 21.50 1.62
CA THR A 539 2.42 21.21 3.06
C THR A 539 3.49 20.17 3.42
N LEU A 540 3.61 19.10 2.63
CA LEU A 540 4.59 18.03 2.82
C LEU A 540 5.68 18.15 1.76
N THR A 541 6.88 18.55 2.16
CA THR A 541 8.02 18.67 1.25
C THR A 541 9.18 17.79 1.72
N ALA A 542 10.10 17.49 0.81
CA ALA A 542 11.41 16.96 1.18
C ALA A 542 12.39 18.13 1.39
N SER A 543 13.44 17.89 2.19
CA SER A 543 14.60 18.80 2.24
C SER A 543 15.11 19.10 0.82
N PRO A 544 15.71 20.28 0.54
CA PRO A 544 16.19 20.70 -0.79
C PRO A 544 17.29 19.84 -1.44
N ASP A 545 17.50 18.62 -0.95
CA ASP A 545 18.28 17.60 -1.61
C ASP A 545 17.55 17.08 -2.87
N ALA A 546 18.28 16.98 -3.98
CA ALA A 546 17.73 16.60 -5.27
C ALA A 546 17.20 15.16 -5.28
N HIS A 547 17.81 14.25 -4.50
CA HIS A 547 17.36 12.85 -4.43
C HIS A 547 16.06 12.72 -3.64
N ALA A 548 15.92 13.41 -2.52
CA ALA A 548 14.74 13.33 -1.65
C ALA A 548 13.47 13.91 -2.31
N ASP A 549 13.58 15.08 -2.96
CA ASP A 549 12.44 15.68 -3.67
C ASP A 549 12.00 14.81 -4.86
N ARG A 550 12.94 14.32 -5.66
CA ARG A 550 12.66 13.40 -6.76
C ARG A 550 12.00 12.11 -6.25
N ALA A 551 12.47 11.54 -5.15
CA ALA A 551 11.89 10.34 -4.54
C ALA A 551 10.44 10.59 -4.07
N LEU A 552 10.12 11.78 -3.53
CA LEU A 552 8.76 12.15 -3.14
C LEU A 552 7.83 12.21 -4.37
N ILE A 553 8.28 12.86 -5.45
CA ILE A 553 7.53 12.96 -6.71
C ILE A 553 7.30 11.57 -7.32
N LEU A 554 8.32 10.72 -7.39
CA LEU A 554 8.20 9.36 -7.92
C LEU A 554 7.25 8.51 -7.07
N GLY A 555 7.34 8.61 -5.75
CA GLY A 555 6.43 7.94 -4.81
C GLY A 555 4.96 8.29 -5.08
N ARG A 556 4.69 9.56 -5.39
CA ARG A 556 3.36 10.03 -5.83
C ARG A 556 2.93 9.40 -7.14
N MET A 557 3.75 9.50 -8.19
CA MET A 557 3.45 8.96 -9.52
C MET A 557 3.15 7.46 -9.48
N CYS A 558 3.90 6.70 -8.68
CA CYS A 558 3.73 5.26 -8.53
C CYS A 558 2.48 4.87 -7.70
N SER A 559 1.98 5.75 -6.83
CA SER A 559 0.90 5.43 -5.88
C SER A 559 -0.40 5.03 -6.56
N TYR A 560 -0.80 5.73 -7.63
CA TYR A 560 -2.04 5.40 -8.34
C TYR A 560 -1.98 3.99 -8.95
N TRP A 561 -0.92 3.69 -9.71
CA TRP A 561 -0.76 2.39 -10.35
C TRP A 561 -0.65 1.28 -9.30
N LYS A 562 0.19 1.43 -8.28
CA LYS A 562 0.35 0.45 -7.19
C LYS A 562 -0.97 0.04 -6.54
N ASN A 563 -1.92 0.97 -6.39
CA ASN A 563 -3.22 0.71 -5.78
C ASN A 563 -4.24 0.08 -6.74
N ASN A 564 -4.16 0.36 -8.04
CA ASN A 564 -5.17 -0.04 -9.02
C ASN A 564 -4.73 -1.19 -9.94
N GLN A 565 -3.42 -1.41 -10.11
CA GLN A 565 -2.82 -2.39 -11.03
C GLN A 565 -3.44 -3.77 -10.87
N LYS A 566 -3.57 -4.29 -9.64
CA LYS A 566 -4.19 -5.60 -9.39
C LYS A 566 -5.63 -5.69 -9.89
N ARG A 567 -6.41 -4.59 -9.77
CA ARG A 567 -7.82 -4.55 -10.19
C ARG A 567 -7.97 -4.41 -11.70
N ILE A 568 -7.09 -3.63 -12.32
CA ILE A 568 -7.02 -3.41 -13.77
C ILE A 568 -6.53 -4.69 -14.48
N MET A 569 -5.44 -5.28 -14.01
CA MET A 569 -4.88 -6.52 -14.57
C MET A 569 -5.76 -7.74 -14.30
N GLY A 570 -6.56 -7.71 -13.23
CA GLY A 570 -7.53 -8.76 -12.91
C GLY A 570 -8.80 -8.74 -13.76
N GLN A 571 -8.95 -7.78 -14.68
CA GLN A 571 -10.10 -7.72 -15.58
C GLN A 571 -10.07 -8.87 -16.59
N MET A 572 -11.23 -9.48 -16.84
CA MET A 572 -11.36 -10.59 -17.78
C MET A 572 -11.60 -10.06 -19.20
N ALA A 573 -10.51 -9.90 -19.93
CA ALA A 573 -10.52 -9.57 -21.37
C ALA A 573 -10.74 -10.83 -22.21
N VAL A 574 -11.76 -10.80 -23.07
CA VAL A 574 -12.06 -11.88 -24.02
C VAL A 574 -11.87 -11.34 -25.42
N TRP A 575 -11.04 -12.02 -26.20
CA TRP A 575 -10.68 -11.66 -27.57
C TRP A 575 -11.47 -12.50 -28.56
N LEU A 576 -11.94 -11.87 -29.63
CA LEU A 576 -12.75 -12.47 -30.67
C LEU A 576 -11.89 -12.75 -31.91
N ASN A 577 -12.00 -13.96 -32.44
CA ASN A 577 -11.38 -14.34 -33.70
C ASN A 577 -12.15 -13.71 -34.89
N LYS A 578 -11.51 -13.64 -36.06
CA LYS A 578 -12.14 -13.14 -37.30
C LYS A 578 -13.46 -13.84 -37.63
N SER A 579 -13.58 -15.14 -37.35
CA SER A 579 -14.82 -15.91 -37.55
C SER A 579 -15.93 -15.57 -36.55
N GLU A 580 -15.57 -15.00 -35.40
CA GLU A 580 -16.47 -14.64 -34.31
C GLU A 580 -16.95 -13.18 -34.40
N LEU A 581 -16.24 -12.35 -35.17
CA LEU A 581 -16.63 -10.99 -35.47
C LEU A 581 -17.78 -10.93 -36.48
N ASN A 582 -18.66 -9.94 -36.31
CA ASN A 582 -19.71 -9.67 -37.28
C ASN A 582 -19.10 -9.27 -38.64
N LYS A 583 -19.69 -9.78 -39.72
CA LYS A 583 -19.34 -9.45 -41.10
C LYS A 583 -19.35 -7.94 -41.39
N ASN A 584 -20.19 -7.17 -40.69
CA ASN A 584 -20.21 -5.71 -40.84
C ASN A 584 -18.90 -5.06 -40.35
N ILE A 585 -18.29 -5.62 -39.31
CA ILE A 585 -17.01 -5.14 -38.76
C ILE A 585 -15.88 -5.55 -39.70
N THR A 586 -15.83 -6.81 -40.11
CA THR A 586 -14.76 -7.32 -40.97
C THR A 586 -14.77 -6.77 -42.40
N ARG A 587 -15.84 -6.07 -42.81
CA ARG A 587 -15.97 -5.37 -44.09
C ARG A 587 -15.71 -3.86 -43.98
N HIS A 588 -15.55 -3.32 -42.77
CA HIS A 588 -15.30 -1.91 -42.56
C HIS A 588 -13.93 -1.51 -43.10
N SER A 589 -13.76 -0.27 -43.59
CA SER A 589 -12.47 0.21 -44.14
C SER A 589 -11.35 0.18 -43.11
N ASP A 590 -11.69 0.47 -41.85
CA ASP A 590 -10.74 0.60 -40.74
C ASP A 590 -10.52 -0.73 -39.99
N TYR A 591 -11.02 -1.85 -40.55
CA TYR A 591 -10.77 -3.16 -39.96
C TYR A 591 -9.36 -3.64 -40.30
N GLU A 592 -8.57 -3.89 -39.27
CA GLU A 592 -7.23 -4.44 -39.37
C GLU A 592 -7.28 -5.95 -39.15
N PRO A 593 -6.96 -6.79 -40.15
CA PRO A 593 -7.06 -8.24 -40.01
C PRO A 593 -6.16 -8.85 -38.92
N GLU A 594 -5.04 -8.20 -38.63
CA GLU A 594 -4.08 -8.59 -37.59
C GLU A 594 -4.38 -7.95 -36.23
N GLY A 595 -5.33 -7.02 -36.17
CA GLY A 595 -5.72 -6.35 -34.95
C GLY A 595 -6.52 -7.25 -34.01
N LEU A 596 -6.36 -7.02 -32.71
CA LEU A 596 -7.14 -7.64 -31.66
C LEU A 596 -8.44 -6.87 -31.46
N TYR A 597 -9.56 -7.60 -31.42
CA TYR A 597 -10.87 -7.06 -31.11
C TYR A 597 -11.47 -7.89 -30.00
N GLY A 598 -11.94 -7.25 -28.95
CA GLY A 598 -12.46 -7.95 -27.79
C GLY A 598 -13.30 -7.06 -26.89
N ALA A 599 -13.67 -7.61 -25.74
CA ALA A 599 -14.38 -6.84 -24.73
C ALA A 599 -14.08 -7.31 -23.31
N ILE A 600 -14.35 -6.41 -22.38
CA ILE A 600 -14.45 -6.67 -20.95
C ILE A 600 -15.91 -6.49 -20.57
N VAL A 601 -16.46 -7.49 -19.88
CA VAL A 601 -17.78 -7.43 -19.28
C VAL A 601 -17.61 -7.05 -17.80
N PRO A 602 -17.85 -5.79 -17.41
CA PRO A 602 -17.67 -5.35 -16.03
C PRO A 602 -18.70 -5.99 -15.10
N ARG A 603 -18.25 -6.38 -13.90
CA ARG A 603 -19.08 -7.08 -12.90
C ARG A 603 -19.83 -6.07 -12.03
N ILE A 604 -20.75 -5.34 -12.65
CA ILE A 604 -21.49 -4.25 -11.99
C ILE A 604 -22.53 -4.81 -11.03
N VAL A 605 -22.52 -4.31 -9.79
CA VAL A 605 -23.63 -4.44 -8.84
C VAL A 605 -24.55 -3.24 -9.07
N THR A 606 -25.73 -3.45 -9.66
CA THR A 606 -26.60 -2.38 -10.17
C THR A 606 -27.15 -1.49 -9.06
N ALA A 607 -27.34 -2.02 -7.85
CA ALA A 607 -27.58 -1.24 -6.64
C ALA A 607 -26.66 -1.71 -5.51
N GLY A 608 -25.39 -1.28 -5.53
CA GLY A 608 -24.37 -1.72 -4.57
C GLY A 608 -24.25 -0.88 -3.30
N THR A 609 -24.97 0.24 -3.21
CA THR A 609 -24.97 1.15 -2.06
C THR A 609 -26.39 1.40 -1.54
N ILE A 610 -26.52 1.87 -0.29
CA ILE A 610 -27.82 2.27 0.29
C ILE A 610 -28.50 3.40 -0.51
N THR A 611 -27.70 4.23 -1.21
CA THR A 611 -28.20 5.27 -2.11
C THR A 611 -28.57 4.72 -3.50
N ARG A 612 -28.55 3.38 -3.68
CA ARG A 612 -28.81 2.65 -4.92
C ARG A 612 -27.89 3.02 -6.09
N ARG A 613 -26.70 3.56 -5.79
CA ARG A 613 -25.66 3.75 -6.81
C ARG A 613 -25.05 2.41 -7.18
N ALA A 614 -24.80 2.24 -8.48
CA ALA A 614 -24.06 1.09 -8.99
C ALA A 614 -22.63 1.07 -8.44
N VAL A 615 -22.08 -0.13 -8.27
CA VAL A 615 -20.73 -0.34 -7.75
C VAL A 615 -19.97 -1.29 -8.67
N GLU A 616 -18.78 -0.86 -9.07
CA GLU A 616 -17.77 -1.68 -9.74
C GLU A 616 -16.39 -1.15 -9.31
N PRO A 617 -15.49 -1.98 -8.73
CA PRO A 617 -14.27 -1.50 -8.06
C PRO A 617 -13.14 -0.94 -8.93
N THR A 618 -13.28 -0.98 -10.26
CA THR A 618 -12.26 -0.57 -11.23
C THR A 618 -12.77 0.60 -12.06
N TRP A 619 -13.85 0.37 -12.81
CA TRP A 619 -14.38 1.25 -13.85
C TRP A 619 -15.30 2.34 -13.30
N LEU A 620 -16.11 2.03 -12.28
CA LEU A 620 -16.96 3.04 -11.61
C LEU A 620 -16.21 3.84 -10.53
N THR A 621 -14.97 3.46 -10.24
CA THR A 621 -14.04 4.22 -9.38
C THR A 621 -12.92 4.88 -10.18
N ALA A 622 -12.95 4.78 -11.51
CA ALA A 622 -12.03 5.48 -12.40
C ALA A 622 -12.38 6.98 -12.46
N SER A 623 -12.36 7.64 -11.32
CA SER A 623 -12.50 9.09 -11.23
C SER A 623 -11.10 9.71 -11.31
N ASN A 624 -10.88 10.41 -12.43
CA ASN A 624 -9.86 11.40 -12.71
C ASN A 624 -8.49 11.16 -12.06
N ALA A 625 -7.66 10.37 -12.74
CA ALA A 625 -6.21 10.52 -12.65
C ALA A 625 -5.86 11.93 -13.16
N TYR A 626 -5.79 12.90 -12.27
CA TYR A 626 -5.15 14.20 -12.51
C TYR A 626 -3.72 14.15 -12.01
#